data_AF-A0A017SCJ0-F1
#
_entry.id   AF-A0A017SCJ0-F1
#
_cell.length_a   1.000
_cell.length_b   1.000
_cell.length_c   1.000
_cell.angle_alpha   90.00
_cell.angle_beta   90.00
_cell.angle_gamma   90.00
#
_symmetry.space_group_name_H-M   'P 1'
#
loop_
_entity.id
_entity.type
_entity.pdbx_description
1 polymer ?
#
loop_
_entity_poly.entity_id
_entity_poly.type
_entity_poly.pdbx_seq_one_letter_code
_entity_poly.pdbx_strand_id
1 'polypeptide(L)'
;MGIKDEQLVSLNARTSLDSPLKRDSLVLLHSRQLNLRPEPEVYIDNTNVNFYNDEGDNLLHISFRRVEKEIVFNSGPVGGDWGDEERVDLPGVFFRDDSYVIVYDHGDRYQILIDGRTVHYFTKRQGGEGTSVGYSVNDGTVSPIFSSTLGVVPSPHLNHVLDI
;
A
#
# COMPACT_ATOMS: atom_id res chain seq x y z
N MET A 1 -16.00 -13.55 5.83
CA MET A 1 -16.89 -12.89 4.85
C MET A 1 -16.01 -12.56 3.65
N GLY A 2 -16.32 -13.05 2.45
CA GLY A 2 -15.52 -12.75 1.26
C GLY A 2 -15.92 -11.39 0.70
N ILE A 3 -14.95 -10.53 0.37
CA ILE A 3 -15.24 -9.27 -0.30
C ILE A 3 -15.54 -9.61 -1.77
N LYS A 4 -16.65 -9.11 -2.33
CA LYS A 4 -16.95 -9.29 -3.76
C LYS A 4 -15.90 -8.55 -4.58
N ASP A 5 -15.53 -9.11 -5.74
CA ASP A 5 -14.59 -8.51 -6.69
C ASP A 5 -13.16 -8.32 -6.13
N GLU A 6 -12.80 -9.14 -5.13
CA GLU A 6 -11.45 -9.20 -4.55
C GLU A 6 -10.48 -9.89 -5.53
N GLN A 7 -9.50 -9.13 -6.01
CA GLN A 7 -8.30 -9.67 -6.63
C GLN A 7 -7.29 -10.05 -5.56
N LEU A 8 -6.33 -10.89 -5.93
CA LEU A 8 -5.26 -11.30 -5.02
C LEU A 8 -3.91 -10.84 -5.54
N VAL A 9 -3.10 -10.29 -4.65
CA VAL A 9 -1.66 -10.10 -4.89
C VAL A 9 -0.87 -10.91 -3.87
N SER A 10 -0.08 -11.86 -4.36
CA SER A 10 0.84 -12.64 -3.53
C SER A 10 2.05 -11.81 -3.13
N LEU A 11 2.68 -12.18 -2.01
CA LEU A 11 3.96 -11.62 -1.61
C LEU A 11 5.01 -11.80 -2.71
N ASN A 12 5.78 -10.75 -2.95
CA ASN A 12 6.78 -10.62 -4.00
C ASN A 12 6.20 -10.76 -5.42
N ALA A 13 4.95 -10.34 -5.60
CA ALA A 13 4.27 -10.31 -6.89
C ALA A 13 3.66 -8.93 -7.18
N ARG A 14 3.29 -8.74 -8.45
CA ARG A 14 2.52 -7.60 -8.96
C ARG A 14 1.31 -8.13 -9.71
N THR A 15 0.18 -7.46 -9.57
CA THR A 15 -1.04 -7.74 -10.34
C THR A 15 -1.58 -6.46 -10.96
N SER A 16 -2.18 -6.58 -12.14
CA SER A 16 -2.96 -5.48 -12.74
C SER A 16 -4.23 -5.25 -11.94
N LEU A 17 -4.67 -4.00 -11.83
CA LEU A 17 -5.96 -3.63 -11.25
C LEU A 17 -7.05 -3.76 -12.33
N ASP A 18 -8.23 -4.25 -11.97
CA ASP A 18 -9.38 -4.41 -12.89
C ASP A 18 -10.00 -3.05 -13.20
N SER A 19 -9.71 -2.05 -12.37
CA SER A 19 -10.01 -0.64 -12.59
C SER A 19 -8.86 0.22 -12.07
N PRO A 20 -8.35 1.18 -12.85
CA PRO A 20 -7.22 2.01 -12.44
C PRO A 20 -7.50 2.84 -11.19
N LEU A 21 -6.49 3.02 -10.34
CA LEU A 21 -6.44 4.05 -9.32
C LEU A 21 -6.20 5.41 -10.01
N LYS A 22 -7.28 6.17 -10.14
CA LYS A 22 -7.30 7.52 -10.72
C LYS A 22 -8.13 8.47 -9.86
N ARG A 23 -8.17 9.75 -10.24
CA ARG A 23 -8.94 10.79 -9.54
C ARG A 23 -10.35 10.31 -9.17
N ASP A 24 -10.70 10.54 -7.91
CA ASP A 24 -11.97 10.21 -7.25
C ASP A 24 -12.29 8.70 -7.12
N SER A 25 -11.28 7.85 -7.35
CA SER A 25 -11.34 6.40 -7.10
C SER A 25 -10.48 5.99 -5.91
N LEU A 26 -10.60 4.73 -5.51
CA LEU A 26 -9.78 4.15 -4.44
C LEU A 26 -9.39 2.71 -4.71
N VAL A 27 -8.38 2.25 -3.99
CA VAL A 27 -8.06 0.84 -3.84
C VAL A 27 -8.03 0.49 -2.36
N LEU A 28 -8.77 -0.55 -1.98
CA LEU A 28 -8.68 -1.18 -0.67
C LEU A 28 -7.77 -2.40 -0.76
N LEU A 29 -6.82 -2.48 0.15
CA LEU A 29 -5.94 -3.61 0.37
C LEU A 29 -6.33 -4.24 1.70
N HIS A 30 -6.60 -5.54 1.72
CA HIS A 30 -7.03 -6.26 2.91
C HIS A 30 -6.06 -7.38 3.24
N SER A 31 -5.63 -7.41 4.50
CA SER A 31 -4.82 -8.47 5.08
C SER A 31 -5.59 -9.21 6.16
N ARG A 32 -5.52 -10.54 6.14
CA ARG A 32 -6.15 -11.40 7.17
C ARG A 32 -5.25 -11.62 8.39
N GLN A 33 -4.02 -11.12 8.34
CA GLN A 33 -3.03 -11.25 9.40
C GLN A 33 -2.27 -9.95 9.57
N LEU A 34 -1.89 -9.66 10.81
CA LEU A 34 -1.01 -8.55 11.13
C LEU A 34 0.14 -9.05 12.00
N ASN A 35 1.38 -8.75 11.59
CA ASN A 35 2.60 -9.11 12.31
C ASN A 35 3.47 -7.87 12.56
N LEU A 36 3.24 -7.22 13.69
CA LEU A 36 4.00 -6.04 14.12
C LEU A 36 5.32 -6.37 14.83
N ARG A 37 5.71 -7.64 14.94
CA ARG A 37 6.98 -8.01 15.58
C ARG A 37 8.16 -7.58 14.69
N PRO A 38 9.06 -6.71 15.17
CA PRO A 38 10.22 -6.31 14.39
C PRO A 38 11.19 -7.48 14.14
N GLU A 39 11.84 -7.45 12.99
CA GLU A 39 12.95 -8.35 12.63
C GLU A 39 14.27 -7.57 12.67
N PRO A 40 14.96 -7.48 13.83
CA PRO A 40 16.12 -6.59 13.99
C PRO A 40 17.38 -7.05 13.24
N GLU A 41 17.42 -8.31 12.81
CA GLU A 41 18.58 -8.91 12.15
C GLU A 41 18.62 -8.66 10.63
N VAL A 42 17.58 -8.06 10.06
CA VAL A 42 17.55 -7.71 8.63
C VAL A 42 17.98 -6.26 8.42
N TYR A 43 18.71 -6.01 7.33
CA TYR A 43 19.29 -4.68 7.06
C TYR A 43 18.22 -3.58 7.05
N ILE A 44 17.10 -3.83 6.38
CA ILE A 44 15.90 -2.99 6.45
C ILE A 44 14.69 -3.93 6.56
N ASP A 45 14.06 -3.95 7.73
CA ASP A 45 12.78 -4.61 7.97
C ASP A 45 11.69 -3.84 7.22
N ASN A 46 11.39 -4.28 5.99
CA ASN A 46 10.52 -3.57 5.08
C ASN A 46 9.52 -4.53 4.45
N THR A 47 8.24 -4.31 4.75
CA THR A 47 7.14 -4.81 3.93
C THR A 47 6.54 -3.62 3.19
N ASN A 48 6.33 -3.72 1.88
CA ASN A 48 5.83 -2.59 1.12
C ASN A 48 4.75 -2.96 0.11
N VAL A 49 3.87 -1.99 -0.12
CA VAL A 49 2.89 -2.00 -1.20
C VAL A 49 3.17 -0.82 -2.12
N ASN A 50 3.08 -1.05 -3.43
CA ASN A 50 3.39 -0.06 -4.44
C ASN A 50 2.26 0.04 -5.46
N PHE A 51 1.96 1.26 -5.90
CA PHE A 51 1.09 1.51 -7.03
C PHE A 51 1.93 1.99 -8.22
N TYR A 52 1.69 1.41 -9.38
CA TYR A 52 2.45 1.73 -10.59
C TYR A 52 1.53 2.19 -11.72
N ASN A 53 2.03 3.10 -12.56
CA ASN A 53 1.41 3.40 -13.85
C ASN A 53 1.80 2.36 -14.93
N ASP A 54 1.28 2.57 -16.15
CA ASP A 54 1.56 1.71 -17.31
C ASP A 54 3.01 1.79 -17.80
N GLU A 55 3.72 2.88 -17.50
CA GLU A 55 5.15 3.04 -17.80
C GLU A 55 6.03 2.29 -16.79
N GLY A 56 5.45 1.91 -15.64
CA GLY A 56 6.14 1.21 -14.56
C GLY A 56 6.67 2.12 -13.46
N ASP A 57 6.42 3.43 -13.54
CA ASP A 57 6.79 4.37 -12.49
C ASP A 57 6.07 4.02 -11.19
N ASN A 58 6.77 4.20 -10.08
CA ASN A 58 6.20 4.06 -8.76
C ASN A 58 5.47 5.35 -8.38
N LEU A 59 4.14 5.34 -8.50
CA LEU A 59 3.28 6.49 -8.17
C LEU A 59 3.20 6.71 -6.67
N LEU A 60 3.16 5.61 -5.91
CA LEU A 60 3.08 5.61 -4.46
C LEU A 60 3.68 4.32 -3.92
N HIS A 61 4.77 4.46 -3.17
CA HIS A 61 5.38 3.44 -2.34
C HIS A 61 4.92 3.64 -0.90
N ILE A 62 4.44 2.57 -0.27
CA ILE A 62 4.09 2.54 1.15
C ILE A 62 4.91 1.44 1.81
N SER A 63 5.89 1.80 2.63
CA SER A 63 6.82 0.90 3.31
C SER A 63 6.57 0.89 4.81
N PHE A 64 6.24 -0.27 5.35
CA PHE A 64 6.03 -0.50 6.78
C PHE A 64 7.34 -1.01 7.38
N ARG A 65 7.98 -0.18 8.23
CA ARG A 65 9.29 -0.45 8.81
C ARG A 65 9.21 -0.66 10.32
N ARG A 66 9.11 -1.92 10.76
CA ARG A 66 8.84 -2.23 12.18
C ARG A 66 10.02 -1.91 13.11
N VAL A 67 11.25 -2.08 12.64
CA VAL A 67 12.47 -1.73 13.39
C VAL A 67 12.61 -0.22 13.55
N GLU A 68 12.41 0.54 12.47
CA GLU A 68 12.42 2.01 12.48
C GLU A 68 11.19 2.61 13.18
N LYS A 69 10.11 1.82 13.33
CA LYS A 69 8.80 2.22 13.87
C LYS A 69 8.12 3.29 13.02
N GLU A 70 8.30 3.21 11.71
CA GLU A 70 7.81 4.22 10.77
C GLU A 70 7.08 3.58 9.60
N ILE A 71 6.18 4.35 9.00
CA ILE A 71 5.62 4.12 7.67
C ILE A 71 6.24 5.17 6.74
N VAL A 72 6.87 4.70 5.67
CA VAL A 72 7.61 5.53 4.73
C VAL A 72 6.87 5.58 3.39
N PHE A 73 6.67 6.79 2.89
CA PHE A 73 6.03 7.08 1.62
C PHE A 73 7.03 7.68 0.64
N ASN A 74 6.97 7.23 -0.60
CA ASN A 74 7.80 7.79 -1.67
C ASN A 74 7.19 7.52 -3.05
N SER A 75 7.90 7.96 -4.09
CA SER A 75 7.58 7.72 -5.50
C SER A 75 8.88 7.87 -6.31
N GLY A 76 8.93 7.29 -7.50
CA GLY A 76 10.08 7.42 -8.38
C GLY A 76 9.79 6.85 -9.77
N PRO A 77 10.44 7.36 -10.82
CA PRO A 77 10.28 6.80 -12.15
C PRO A 77 10.91 5.41 -12.25
N VAL A 78 10.42 4.59 -13.18
CA VAL A 78 11.01 3.27 -13.42
C VAL A 78 12.48 3.41 -13.84
N GLY A 79 13.36 2.67 -13.15
CA GLY A 79 14.80 2.71 -13.44
C GLY A 79 15.51 4.02 -13.09
N GLY A 80 14.84 4.96 -12.42
CA GLY A 80 15.44 6.18 -11.88
C GLY A 80 15.55 6.17 -10.37
N ASP A 81 15.96 7.31 -9.83
CA ASP A 81 16.15 7.50 -8.38
C ASP A 81 14.82 7.73 -7.66
N TRP A 82 14.77 7.27 -6.41
CA TRP A 82 13.68 7.62 -5.49
C TRP A 82 13.69 9.11 -5.14
N GLY A 83 12.51 9.68 -4.91
CA GLY A 83 12.39 11.03 -4.37
C GLY A 83 12.68 11.10 -2.86
N ASP A 84 12.38 12.24 -2.24
CA ASP A 84 12.51 12.43 -0.79
C ASP A 84 11.46 11.62 -0.02
N GLU A 85 11.88 10.90 1.00
CA GLU A 85 10.95 10.12 1.82
C GLU A 85 10.06 11.01 2.70
N GLU A 86 8.77 10.69 2.76
CA GLU A 86 7.83 11.21 3.77
C GLU A 86 7.58 10.12 4.81
N ARG A 87 7.66 10.44 6.10
CA ARG A 87 7.64 9.46 7.19
C ARG A 87 6.56 9.81 8.21
N VAL A 88 5.87 8.78 8.71
CA VAL A 88 4.94 8.90 9.85
C VAL A 88 5.18 7.75 10.84
N ASP A 89 4.75 7.93 12.08
CA ASP A 89 4.86 6.90 13.11
C ASP A 89 4.00 5.67 12.78
N LEU A 90 4.59 4.47 12.91
CA LEU A 90 3.89 3.18 12.81
C LEU A 90 3.12 2.79 14.11
N PRO A 91 3.64 3.04 15.33
CA PRO A 91 2.95 2.66 16.56
C PRO A 91 1.55 3.26 16.67
N GLY A 92 0.55 2.42 16.98
CA GLY A 92 -0.83 2.85 17.19
C GLY A 92 -1.63 3.12 15.91
N VAL A 93 -1.06 2.87 14.73
CA VAL A 93 -1.76 2.98 13.44
C VAL A 93 -2.76 1.85 13.23
N PHE A 94 -2.36 0.62 13.52
CA PHE A 94 -3.21 -0.57 13.42
C PHE A 94 -3.98 -0.80 14.72
N PHE A 95 -5.28 -1.07 14.62
CA PHE A 95 -6.14 -1.32 15.78
C PHE A 95 -7.06 -2.53 15.61
N ARG A 96 -6.75 -3.36 14.62
CA ARG A 96 -7.46 -4.59 14.28
C ARG A 96 -6.47 -5.71 13.99
N ASP A 97 -6.92 -6.95 14.14
CA ASP A 97 -6.15 -8.14 13.76
C ASP A 97 -6.27 -8.42 12.25
N ASP A 98 -7.40 -8.03 11.64
CA ASP A 98 -7.61 -7.91 10.20
C ASP A 98 -7.44 -6.44 9.78
N SER A 99 -6.44 -6.16 8.95
CA SER A 99 -6.08 -4.77 8.63
C SER A 99 -6.42 -4.42 7.21
N TYR A 100 -6.84 -3.17 7.00
CA TYR A 100 -7.05 -2.62 5.67
C TYR A 100 -6.26 -1.33 5.46
N VAL A 101 -5.67 -1.23 4.27
CA VAL A 101 -5.03 -0.01 3.77
C VAL A 101 -5.86 0.49 2.60
N ILE A 102 -6.36 1.72 2.70
CA ILE A 102 -7.12 2.36 1.63
C ILE A 102 -6.28 3.48 1.06
N VAL A 103 -6.13 3.48 -0.27
CA VAL A 103 -5.53 4.59 -1.01
C VAL A 103 -6.63 5.24 -1.84
N TYR A 104 -6.97 6.48 -1.49
CA TYR A 104 -7.94 7.30 -2.23
C TYR A 104 -7.20 8.38 -3.01
N ASP A 105 -7.53 8.54 -4.29
CA ASP A 105 -6.88 9.49 -5.18
C ASP A 105 -7.73 10.78 -5.32
N HIS A 106 -7.23 11.90 -4.80
CA HIS A 106 -7.88 13.22 -4.90
C HIS A 106 -7.53 13.98 -6.20
N GLY A 107 -6.76 13.37 -7.10
CA GLY A 107 -6.23 13.97 -8.32
C GLY A 107 -4.81 14.50 -8.12
N ASP A 108 -4.60 15.41 -7.17
CA ASP A 108 -3.31 16.04 -6.87
C ASP A 108 -2.49 15.30 -5.79
N ARG A 109 -3.16 14.48 -4.98
CA ARG A 109 -2.56 13.74 -3.86
C ARG A 109 -3.28 12.41 -3.62
N TYR A 110 -2.59 11.50 -2.97
CA TYR A 110 -3.18 10.30 -2.38
C TYR A 110 -3.50 10.55 -0.91
N GLN A 111 -4.69 10.17 -0.46
CA GLN A 111 -5.02 10.01 0.95
C GLN A 111 -4.85 8.55 1.31
N ILE A 112 -4.03 8.28 2.32
CA ILE A 112 -3.78 6.95 2.83
C ILE A 112 -4.53 6.80 4.15
N LEU A 113 -5.40 5.79 4.20
CA LEU A 113 -6.09 5.40 5.42
C LEU A 113 -5.65 3.99 5.83
N ILE A 114 -5.47 3.79 7.13
CA ILE A 114 -5.23 2.47 7.71
C ILE A 114 -6.28 2.24 8.78
N ASP A 115 -6.96 1.09 8.68
CA ASP A 115 -8.07 0.69 9.52
C ASP A 115 -9.22 1.73 9.59
N GLY A 116 -9.33 2.63 8.60
CA GLY A 116 -10.34 3.69 8.54
C GLY A 116 -9.90 5.04 9.13
N ARG A 117 -8.65 5.17 9.59
CA ARG A 117 -8.06 6.46 10.00
C ARG A 117 -7.11 6.96 8.93
N THR A 118 -7.22 8.24 8.59
CA THR A 118 -6.23 8.87 7.70
C THR A 118 -4.90 8.95 8.42
N VAL A 119 -3.87 8.36 7.83
CA VAL A 119 -2.51 8.38 8.37
C VAL A 119 -1.63 9.39 7.65
N HIS A 120 -1.90 9.65 6.37
CA HIS A 120 -1.09 10.56 5.58
C HIS A 120 -1.80 11.08 4.32
N TYR A 121 -1.36 12.24 3.84
CA TYR A 121 -1.66 12.76 2.51
C TYR A 121 -0.34 12.91 1.74
N PHE A 122 -0.15 12.11 0.70
CA PHE A 122 1.05 12.14 -0.12
C PHE A 122 0.79 12.91 -1.42
N THR A 123 1.50 14.02 -1.64
CA THR A 123 1.35 14.81 -2.89
C THR A 123 1.98 14.04 -4.05
N LYS A 124 1.25 13.91 -5.17
CA LYS A 124 1.74 13.14 -6.32
C LYS A 124 2.99 13.78 -6.92
N ARG A 125 3.96 12.94 -7.26
CA ARG A 125 5.21 13.37 -7.92
C ARG A 125 5.41 12.76 -9.30
N GLN A 126 4.64 11.72 -9.61
CA GLN A 126 4.61 11.04 -10.91
C GLN A 126 3.22 11.17 -11.54
N GLY A 127 3.18 11.19 -12.87
CA GLY A 127 1.95 11.28 -13.65
C GLY A 127 1.36 9.91 -14.01
N GLY A 128 0.11 9.95 -14.51
CA GLY A 128 -0.61 8.74 -14.96
C GLY A 128 -1.58 8.18 -13.93
N GLU A 129 -2.29 7.14 -14.35
CA GLU A 129 -3.22 6.38 -13.51
C GLU A 129 -2.50 5.16 -12.94
N GLY A 130 -2.83 4.75 -11.72
CA GLY A 130 -2.29 3.52 -11.13
C GLY A 130 -2.97 2.31 -11.73
N THR A 131 -2.29 1.54 -12.56
CA THR A 131 -2.87 0.41 -13.31
C THR A 131 -2.52 -0.94 -12.70
N SER A 132 -1.64 -0.96 -11.70
CA SER A 132 -1.23 -2.20 -11.03
C SER A 132 -0.73 -1.94 -9.61
N VAL A 133 -0.78 -3.00 -8.81
CA VAL A 133 -0.29 -3.00 -7.43
C VAL A 133 0.76 -4.09 -7.25
N GLY A 134 1.85 -3.77 -6.57
CA GLY A 134 2.89 -4.71 -6.16
C GLY A 134 2.95 -4.84 -4.65
N TYR A 135 3.23 -6.04 -4.17
CA TYR A 135 3.39 -6.34 -2.75
C TYR A 135 4.69 -7.11 -2.55
N SER A 136 5.60 -6.60 -1.72
CA SER A 136 6.91 -7.23 -1.53
C SER A 136 7.47 -7.01 -0.13
N VAL A 137 8.50 -7.79 0.18
CA VAL A 137 9.42 -7.51 1.29
C VAL A 137 10.83 -7.33 0.74
N ASN A 138 11.70 -6.66 1.49
CA ASN A 138 13.12 -6.62 1.12
C ASN A 138 13.78 -7.99 1.28
N ASP A 139 14.82 -8.24 0.49
CA ASP A 139 15.66 -9.44 0.60
C ASP A 139 16.13 -9.65 2.05
N GLY A 140 15.93 -10.87 2.54
CA GLY A 140 16.27 -11.27 3.91
C GLY A 140 15.15 -11.06 4.93
N THR A 141 14.13 -10.23 4.66
CA THR A 141 12.93 -10.14 5.50
C THR A 141 12.19 -11.47 5.44
N VAL A 142 12.02 -12.12 6.60
CA VAL A 142 11.47 -13.47 6.67
C VAL A 142 9.95 -13.45 6.74
N SER A 143 9.39 -12.50 7.50
CA SER A 143 7.95 -12.43 7.74
C SER A 143 7.40 -11.05 7.40
N PRO A 144 6.47 -10.91 6.44
CA PRO A 144 5.81 -9.64 6.18
C PRO A 144 4.97 -9.15 7.37
N ILE A 145 4.62 -7.86 7.37
CA ILE A 145 3.64 -7.29 8.30
C ILE A 145 2.20 -7.79 8.03
N PHE A 146 1.90 -8.19 6.80
CA PHE A 146 0.59 -8.66 6.35
C PHE A 146 0.59 -10.16 6.03
N SER A 147 -0.56 -10.74 5.70
CA SER A 147 -0.63 -12.10 5.16
C SER A 147 0.16 -12.21 3.85
N SER A 148 0.66 -13.41 3.53
CA SER A 148 1.43 -13.68 2.30
C SER A 148 0.63 -13.45 1.00
N THR A 149 -0.65 -13.16 1.11
CA THR A 149 -1.52 -12.71 0.04
C THR A 149 -2.39 -11.58 0.58
N LEU A 150 -2.52 -10.51 -0.20
CA LEU A 150 -3.46 -9.43 0.08
C LEU A 150 -4.67 -9.55 -0.84
N GLY A 151 -5.84 -9.25 -0.30
CA GLY A 151 -7.01 -8.90 -1.08
C GLY A 151 -6.87 -7.48 -1.62
N VAL A 152 -7.24 -7.28 -2.88
CA VAL A 152 -7.17 -5.99 -3.57
C VAL A 152 -8.52 -5.71 -4.21
N VAL A 153 -9.13 -4.59 -3.83
CA VAL A 153 -10.45 -4.19 -4.30
C VAL A 153 -10.35 -2.77 -4.86
N PRO A 154 -10.10 -2.62 -6.18
CA PRO A 154 -10.23 -1.33 -6.83
C PRO A 154 -11.70 -0.94 -6.90
N SER A 155 -12.01 0.32 -6.61
CA SER A 155 -13.37 0.85 -6.70
C SER A 155 -13.36 2.23 -7.36
N PRO A 156 -14.19 2.44 -8.41
CA PRO A 156 -14.29 3.74 -9.06
C PRO A 156 -14.98 4.79 -8.17
N HIS A 157 -15.67 4.39 -7.10
CA HIS A 157 -16.42 5.28 -6.21
C HIS A 157 -16.31 4.86 -4.74
N LEU A 158 -16.17 5.84 -3.84
CA LEU A 158 -16.06 5.63 -2.39
C LEU A 158 -17.26 4.84 -1.78
N ASN A 159 -18.45 5.00 -2.37
CA ASN A 159 -19.70 4.47 -1.83
C ASN A 159 -19.84 2.94 -1.90
N HIS A 160 -18.96 2.22 -2.60
CA HIS A 160 -19.05 0.76 -2.76
C HIS A 160 -18.19 -0.06 -1.79
N VAL A 161 -17.32 0.59 -1.01
CA VAL A 161 -16.28 -0.12 -0.24
C VAL A 161 -16.53 -0.11 1.27
N LEU A 162 -17.52 0.66 1.75
CA LEU A 162 -17.78 0.85 3.18
C LEU A 162 -19.02 0.10 3.71
N ASP A 163 -19.60 -0.82 2.93
CA ASP A 163 -20.65 -1.74 3.42
C ASP A 163 -20.06 -2.95 4.21
N ILE A 164 -18.88 -2.78 4.83
CA ILE A 164 -18.14 -3.83 5.56
C ILE A 164 -18.16 -3.57 7.07
#